data_AF-A0AAV0JNR1-F1
#
_entry.id   AF-A0AAV0JNR1-F1
#
_cell.length_a   1.000
_cell.length_b   1.000
_cell.length_c   1.000
_cell.angle_alpha   90.00
_cell.angle_beta   90.00
_cell.angle_gamma   90.00
#
_symmetry.space_group_name_H-M   'P 1'
#
loop_
_entity.id
_entity.type
_entity.pdbx_description
1 polymer ?
#
loop_
_entity_poly.entity_id
_entity_poly.type
_entity_poly.pdbx_seq_one_letter_code
_entity_poly.pdbx_strand_id
1 'polypeptide(L)'
;MSVRVKKKPDQVKEQQDDTNEKPVSVVEDVKSSKGATEEDSEDEFYDVERSDPNVAASGIGATVADAPHQGDLSSWKEELEVLVRGGVPMALRGELWQAFVGVKARRTDTYYQNLLASETKSETHVDEQSESDPKSSPKDPAFDLPRTFPGHPALDNDGRNALRRLLTAYARHNPSVGYCQAMNFFAALLLLLMPEENAFWTLMGILDDYFDGYYSEEMIESQVDQLIFEELVRERFPKLVNHLDYLGVQVAWVTGPWFLSIFMNMLPWESVLRVWDVLLFEGNRVMLIRTALALMDLYGPALVTTKDAGDAVTLLQSLAGSTFDSSQLVLTASMGFQNVNETRLRELGNKHRPAVMAALEERTKGLQAWRDTKGLASKLYDFKHDGRRQTSGELSRSESGSTNSDDVLITPTENGEMDSTPDLQDQVTWLKVELCKLLEEKRSALLRADELETALMEMVKQDNRRQLSARVEQLEQEVSELRKALAEKQEQENAMIQVLMRVEQEQKVTEDARRYAEQDASAQRYACQVLQEKYEEAMISLAEMEKRVVMAESMLEATLQYQSGQLKTLPSPRSVVSNQDPAQETPTRKSGLFGLGWRDKSKVRSLCSCS
;
A
#
# COMPACT_ATOMS: atom_id res chain seq x y z
N MET A 1 -35.32 -19.15 -27.52
CA MET A 1 -36.65 -18.52 -27.67
C MET A 1 -37.15 -18.12 -26.29
N SER A 2 -37.78 -16.96 -26.16
CA SER A 2 -38.35 -16.45 -24.90
C SER A 2 -39.58 -17.25 -24.45
N VAL A 3 -39.99 -17.11 -23.18
CA VAL A 3 -41.30 -16.54 -22.77
C VAL A 3 -41.25 -16.20 -21.26
N ARG A 4 -41.69 -14.99 -20.89
CA ARG A 4 -42.08 -14.60 -19.53
C ARG A 4 -43.60 -14.66 -19.41
N VAL A 5 -44.15 -15.08 -18.27
CA VAL A 5 -45.50 -14.66 -17.81
C VAL A 5 -45.49 -14.43 -16.29
N LYS A 6 -46.16 -13.37 -15.83
CA LYS A 6 -46.36 -13.01 -14.41
C LYS A 6 -47.68 -13.57 -13.87
N LYS A 7 -47.77 -13.87 -12.57
CA LYS A 7 -48.90 -13.43 -11.71
C LYS A 7 -48.59 -13.50 -10.20
N LYS A 8 -49.29 -12.64 -9.46
CA LYS A 8 -49.44 -12.49 -7.99
C LYS A 8 -50.96 -12.68 -7.69
N PRO A 9 -51.46 -12.61 -6.44
CA PRO A 9 -50.89 -12.96 -5.13
C PRO A 9 -51.86 -13.90 -4.33
N ASP A 10 -51.64 -14.14 -3.03
CA ASP A 10 -52.73 -14.07 -2.01
C ASP A 10 -52.22 -14.07 -0.55
N GLN A 11 -53.06 -13.62 0.39
CA GLN A 11 -52.83 -13.54 1.84
C GLN A 11 -53.88 -14.33 2.64
N VAL A 12 -53.44 -15.06 3.68
CA VAL A 12 -54.22 -15.54 4.86
C VAL A 12 -53.18 -15.62 6.00
N LYS A 13 -53.24 -14.97 7.17
CA LYS A 13 -54.30 -14.46 8.07
C LYS A 13 -54.96 -15.53 8.94
N GLU A 14 -54.39 -15.81 10.11
CA GLU A 14 -55.10 -16.40 11.24
C GLU A 14 -55.01 -15.50 12.48
N GLN A 15 -56.11 -15.49 13.23
CA GLN A 15 -56.39 -14.72 14.44
C GLN A 15 -56.41 -15.72 15.62
N GLN A 16 -55.71 -15.45 16.72
CA GLN A 16 -56.26 -14.76 17.91
C GLN A 16 -57.20 -15.67 18.72
N ASP A 17 -56.79 -15.99 19.96
CA ASP A 17 -57.73 -16.27 21.04
C ASP A 17 -57.18 -15.71 22.37
N ASP A 18 -58.07 -15.36 23.29
CA ASP A 18 -57.84 -14.40 24.37
C ASP A 18 -58.55 -14.85 25.66
N THR A 19 -57.91 -14.78 26.84
CA THR A 19 -58.59 -15.01 28.14
C THR A 19 -57.79 -14.50 29.36
N ASN A 20 -57.80 -13.18 29.54
CA ASN A 20 -58.23 -12.48 30.77
C ASN A 20 -58.18 -13.20 32.16
N GLU A 21 -57.39 -12.68 33.11
CA GLU A 21 -57.81 -12.39 34.51
C GLU A 21 -56.82 -11.45 35.26
N LYS A 22 -57.23 -10.89 36.42
CA LYS A 22 -56.68 -9.70 37.14
C LYS A 22 -56.68 -9.98 38.68
N PRO A 23 -56.30 -9.08 39.63
CA PRO A 23 -55.51 -7.81 39.64
C PRO A 23 -54.53 -7.69 40.87
N VAL A 24 -54.27 -6.45 41.38
CA VAL A 24 -53.68 -6.03 42.71
C VAL A 24 -52.14 -5.83 42.73
N SER A 25 -51.60 -4.63 42.39
CA SER A 25 -51.35 -3.41 43.23
C SER A 25 -50.16 -3.51 44.20
N VAL A 26 -49.22 -2.55 44.24
CA VAL A 26 -49.18 -1.34 45.14
C VAL A 26 -48.10 -0.39 44.54
N VAL A 27 -48.41 0.84 44.11
CA VAL A 27 -48.41 2.13 44.89
C VAL A 27 -46.98 2.57 45.28
N GLU A 28 -46.47 3.79 45.07
CA GLU A 28 -46.94 5.12 44.60
C GLU A 28 -45.72 5.79 43.88
N ASP A 29 -45.75 6.53 42.76
CA ASP A 29 -46.53 7.69 42.29
C ASP A 29 -46.06 9.07 42.80
N VAL A 30 -46.30 10.12 41.98
CA VAL A 30 -45.91 11.56 42.02
C VAL A 30 -44.85 11.93 40.94
N LYS A 31 -45.23 12.23 39.69
CA LYS A 31 -45.69 13.53 39.12
C LYS A 31 -44.82 14.75 39.48
N SER A 32 -44.47 15.71 38.61
CA SER A 32 -44.45 15.86 37.13
C SER A 32 -43.67 17.18 36.83
N SER A 33 -43.51 17.79 35.64
CA SER A 33 -44.03 17.64 34.26
C SER A 33 -43.28 18.60 33.31
N LYS A 34 -43.31 18.33 31.99
CA LYS A 34 -43.00 19.24 30.86
C LYS A 34 -41.54 19.74 30.69
N GLY A 35 -40.91 19.28 29.61
CA GLY A 35 -40.89 20.09 28.37
C GLY A 35 -39.54 20.59 27.82
N ALA A 36 -39.29 20.20 26.57
CA ALA A 36 -38.49 20.87 25.53
C ALA A 36 -36.93 20.77 25.57
N THR A 37 -36.43 20.22 24.45
CA THR A 37 -35.23 20.63 23.66
C THR A 37 -33.87 20.77 24.35
N GLU A 38 -32.94 19.90 23.93
CA GLU A 38 -31.49 20.02 24.10
C GLU A 38 -30.92 20.94 23.01
N GLU A 39 -30.14 21.96 23.39
CA GLU A 39 -29.23 22.71 22.51
C GLU A 39 -27.94 23.09 23.28
N ASP A 40 -26.88 23.31 22.51
CA ASP A 40 -25.50 23.64 22.88
C ASP A 40 -25.30 24.71 23.96
N SER A 41 -24.16 24.61 24.66
CA SER A 41 -23.44 25.75 25.25
C SER A 41 -22.09 25.32 25.81
N GLU A 42 -20.97 25.56 25.09
CA GLU A 42 -19.70 26.05 25.66
C GLU A 42 -18.97 26.92 24.60
N ASP A 43 -19.24 28.23 24.61
CA ASP A 43 -18.44 29.25 23.93
C ASP A 43 -17.25 29.66 24.82
N GLU A 44 -16.00 29.50 24.33
CA GLU A 44 -14.91 30.41 24.71
C GLU A 44 -14.11 30.84 23.46
N PHE A 45 -14.03 32.16 23.29
CA PHE A 45 -13.62 32.84 22.06
C PHE A 45 -12.24 33.48 22.27
N TYR A 46 -11.24 33.07 21.48
CA TYR A 46 -9.94 33.75 21.41
C TYR A 46 -9.80 34.48 20.08
N ASP A 47 -9.86 35.81 20.13
CA ASP A 47 -9.54 36.68 18.99
C ASP A 47 -8.07 36.50 18.58
N VAL A 48 -7.83 36.27 17.29
CA VAL A 48 -6.50 36.31 16.68
C VAL A 48 -6.37 37.61 15.90
N GLU A 49 -5.55 38.54 16.40
CA GLU A 49 -5.28 39.78 15.68
C GLU A 49 -4.48 39.54 14.40
N ARG A 50 -4.97 40.21 13.35
CA ARG A 50 -4.45 40.19 11.98
C ARG A 50 -3.15 41.00 11.90
N SER A 51 -2.09 40.44 11.34
CA SER A 51 -0.82 41.16 11.10
C SER A 51 -0.57 41.37 9.61
N ASP A 52 -0.30 42.62 9.23
CA ASP A 52 0.31 43.03 7.95
C ASP A 52 1.37 44.13 8.24
N PRO A 53 2.38 44.34 7.36
CA PRO A 53 3.70 44.79 7.82
C PRO A 53 4.03 46.29 7.66
N ASN A 54 5.16 46.67 8.29
CA ASN A 54 5.95 47.91 8.18
C ASN A 54 5.50 49.15 8.98
N VAL A 55 6.35 49.59 9.93
CA VAL A 55 7.03 50.90 9.94
C VAL A 55 8.10 50.89 11.06
N ALA A 56 9.22 51.59 10.86
CA ALA A 56 10.33 51.66 11.82
C ALA A 56 10.41 53.03 12.52
N ALA A 57 10.67 53.06 13.84
CA ALA A 57 11.47 54.09 14.54
C ALA A 57 11.68 53.81 16.05
N SER A 58 12.82 54.26 16.56
CA SER A 58 13.35 54.18 17.94
C SER A 58 12.45 54.67 19.10
N GLY A 59 12.64 54.12 20.31
CA GLY A 59 12.26 54.84 21.55
C GLY A 59 12.17 54.06 22.88
N ILE A 60 13.31 53.87 23.56
CA ILE A 60 13.52 53.66 25.02
C ILE A 60 12.28 53.57 25.95
N GLY A 61 12.16 52.48 26.72
CA GLY A 61 11.33 52.44 27.95
C GLY A 61 11.10 51.02 28.48
N ALA A 62 11.49 50.73 29.73
CA ALA A 62 11.46 49.37 30.27
C ALA A 62 10.16 49.02 31.01
N THR A 63 9.60 47.83 30.71
CA THR A 63 8.85 47.00 31.66
C THR A 63 9.16 45.54 31.39
N VAL A 64 9.61 44.82 32.42
CA VAL A 64 9.76 43.36 32.36
C VAL A 64 8.37 42.73 32.45
N ALA A 65 7.99 41.97 31.43
CA ALA A 65 6.82 41.09 31.42
C ALA A 65 7.25 39.75 30.80
N ASP A 66 6.73 38.65 31.33
CA ASP A 66 7.19 37.29 31.01
C ASP A 66 7.15 36.99 29.51
N ALA A 67 8.31 36.65 28.95
CA ALA A 67 8.38 35.88 27.72
C ALA A 67 8.17 34.40 28.07
N PRO A 68 7.31 33.65 27.36
CA PRO A 68 7.18 32.21 27.57
C PRO A 68 8.53 31.52 27.41
N HIS A 69 8.82 30.52 28.26
CA HIS A 69 10.10 29.82 28.26
C HIS A 69 10.37 29.14 26.91
N GLN A 70 11.21 29.78 26.09
CA GLN A 70 11.58 29.32 24.75
C GLN A 70 12.25 27.93 24.76
N GLY A 71 12.79 27.51 25.92
CA GLY A 71 13.41 26.19 26.13
C GLY A 71 12.43 25.02 26.24
N ASP A 72 11.20 25.22 26.76
CA ASP A 72 10.21 24.15 26.83
C ASP A 72 9.70 23.79 25.42
N LEU A 73 9.57 24.80 24.53
CA LEU A 73 9.08 24.58 23.16
C LEU A 73 10.09 23.79 22.29
N SER A 74 11.39 23.96 22.53
CA SER A 74 12.41 23.13 21.88
C SER A 74 12.41 21.69 22.41
N SER A 75 12.21 21.50 23.72
CA SER A 75 12.36 20.18 24.36
C SER A 75 11.35 19.15 23.83
N TRP A 76 10.07 19.51 23.70
CA TRP A 76 9.07 18.56 23.18
C TRP A 76 9.22 18.34 21.67
N LYS A 77 9.74 19.32 20.92
CA LYS A 77 9.99 19.17 19.48
C LYS A 77 11.10 18.15 19.21
N GLU A 78 12.17 18.18 19.99
CA GLU A 78 13.26 17.19 19.92
C GLU A 78 12.76 15.78 20.31
N GLU A 79 11.92 15.67 21.35
CA GLU A 79 11.30 14.39 21.72
C GLU A 79 10.38 13.86 20.61
N LEU A 80 9.54 14.72 20.03
CA LEU A 80 8.65 14.35 18.92
C LEU A 80 9.45 13.94 17.67
N GLU A 81 10.56 14.62 17.35
CA GLU A 81 11.47 14.24 16.26
C GLU A 81 12.05 12.83 16.46
N VAL A 82 12.43 12.48 17.71
CA VAL A 82 12.89 11.13 18.06
C VAL A 82 11.75 10.10 17.93
N LEU A 83 10.53 10.42 18.38
CA LEU A 83 9.37 9.53 18.27
C LEU A 83 8.96 9.28 16.81
N VAL A 84 8.92 10.32 15.97
CA VAL A 84 8.61 10.20 14.53
C VAL A 84 9.70 9.41 13.79
N ARG A 85 10.97 9.63 14.12
CA ARG A 85 12.08 8.80 13.62
C ARG A 85 12.02 7.35 14.14
N GLY A 86 11.43 7.10 15.31
CA GLY A 86 11.12 5.76 15.83
C GLY A 86 9.98 5.07 15.07
N GLY A 87 8.94 5.83 14.71
CA GLY A 87 7.84 5.41 13.84
C GLY A 87 6.47 5.72 14.41
N VAL A 88 5.59 6.28 13.57
CA VAL A 88 4.23 6.61 13.99
C VAL A 88 3.38 5.33 14.02
N PRO A 89 2.66 5.04 15.13
CA PRO A 89 1.71 3.92 15.17
C PRO A 89 0.65 4.04 14.07
N MET A 90 0.33 2.94 13.39
CA MET A 90 -0.58 2.94 12.23
C MET A 90 -1.91 3.67 12.50
N ALA A 91 -2.50 3.46 13.67
CA ALA A 91 -3.76 4.09 14.07
C ALA A 91 -3.69 5.62 14.23
N LEU A 92 -2.50 6.19 14.45
CA LEU A 92 -2.30 7.63 14.65
C LEU A 92 -1.84 8.36 13.39
N ARG A 93 -1.44 7.64 12.33
CA ARG A 93 -0.92 8.26 11.09
C ARG A 93 -1.91 9.22 10.46
N GLY A 94 -3.17 8.81 10.35
CA GLY A 94 -4.23 9.65 9.78
C GLY A 94 -4.28 11.03 10.43
N GLU A 95 -4.35 11.09 11.75
CA GLU A 95 -4.43 12.34 12.52
C GLU A 95 -3.12 13.13 12.54
N LEU A 96 -1.99 12.46 12.79
CA LEU A 96 -0.68 13.12 12.90
C LEU A 96 -0.19 13.68 11.56
N TRP A 97 -0.41 12.98 10.45
CA TRP A 97 -0.06 13.48 9.12
C TRP A 97 -0.87 14.74 8.76
N GLN A 98 -2.16 14.77 9.09
CA GLN A 98 -3.00 15.98 8.96
C GLN A 98 -2.49 17.13 9.85
N ALA A 99 -2.02 16.83 11.06
CA ALA A 99 -1.48 17.82 11.99
C ALA A 99 -0.14 18.38 11.48
N PHE A 100 0.77 17.53 11.00
CA PHE A 100 2.08 17.95 10.46
C PHE A 100 1.92 18.86 9.22
N VAL A 101 0.98 18.55 8.33
CA VAL A 101 0.68 19.35 7.12
C VAL A 101 -0.19 20.60 7.42
N GLY A 102 -0.64 20.76 8.67
CA GLY A 102 -1.43 21.93 9.09
C GLY A 102 -2.85 21.98 8.53
N VAL A 103 -3.47 20.82 8.25
CA VAL A 103 -4.80 20.72 7.62
C VAL A 103 -5.86 21.58 8.32
N LYS A 104 -5.86 21.60 9.66
CA LYS A 104 -6.81 22.41 10.45
C LYS A 104 -6.70 23.92 10.17
N ALA A 105 -5.51 24.42 9.87
CA ALA A 105 -5.28 25.84 9.56
C ALA A 105 -5.57 26.19 8.09
N ARG A 106 -5.50 25.20 7.19
CA ARG A 106 -5.73 25.39 5.75
C ARG A 106 -7.20 25.21 5.34
N ARG A 107 -7.95 24.39 6.09
CA ARG A 107 -9.33 24.01 5.75
C ARG A 107 -10.24 25.24 5.67
N THR A 108 -10.89 25.40 4.52
CA THR A 108 -11.94 26.39 4.28
C THR A 108 -13.24 25.67 3.97
N ASP A 109 -14.29 25.95 4.73
CA ASP A 109 -15.59 25.29 4.56
C ASP A 109 -16.15 25.48 3.14
N THR A 110 -16.83 24.43 2.65
CA THR A 110 -17.38 24.32 1.28
C THR A 110 -16.37 24.34 0.13
N TYR A 111 -15.10 24.70 0.32
CA TYR A 111 -14.14 24.90 -0.78
C TYR A 111 -13.97 23.66 -1.66
N TYR A 112 -13.75 22.48 -1.05
CA TYR A 112 -13.67 21.20 -1.77
C TYR A 112 -14.95 20.88 -2.55
N GLN A 113 -16.11 21.13 -1.95
CA GLN A 113 -17.42 20.89 -2.58
C GLN A 113 -17.64 21.81 -3.78
N ASN A 114 -17.21 23.08 -3.70
CA ASN A 114 -17.31 24.05 -4.78
C ASN A 114 -16.42 23.65 -5.98
N LEU A 115 -15.23 23.11 -5.75
CA LEU A 115 -14.35 22.58 -6.81
C LEU A 115 -15.00 21.41 -7.55
N LEU A 116 -15.70 20.53 -6.83
CA LEU A 116 -16.45 19.41 -7.42
C LEU A 116 -17.71 19.87 -8.17
N ALA A 117 -18.48 20.80 -7.61
CA ALA A 117 -19.74 21.28 -8.18
C ALA A 117 -19.62 22.01 -9.54
N SER A 118 -18.40 22.39 -9.95
CA SER A 118 -18.14 22.94 -11.30
C SER A 118 -18.41 21.91 -12.42
N GLU A 119 -18.41 20.61 -12.09
CA GLU A 119 -18.63 19.49 -13.01
C GLU A 119 -20.06 19.46 -13.56
N THR A 120 -21.06 19.65 -12.69
CA THR A 120 -22.49 19.52 -13.02
C THR A 120 -23.01 20.58 -13.99
N LYS A 121 -22.28 21.67 -14.20
CA LYS A 121 -22.64 22.73 -15.16
C LYS A 121 -22.08 22.48 -16.57
N SER A 122 -21.13 21.57 -16.74
CA SER A 122 -20.49 21.31 -18.03
C SER A 122 -21.09 20.13 -18.79
N GLU A 123 -21.82 19.24 -18.12
CA GLU A 123 -22.40 18.03 -18.74
C GLU A 123 -23.70 18.29 -19.53
N THR A 124 -24.26 19.50 -19.48
CA THR A 124 -25.55 19.82 -20.15
C THR A 124 -25.41 20.37 -21.58
N HIS A 125 -24.19 20.66 -22.05
CA HIS A 125 -23.94 21.17 -23.40
C HIS A 125 -22.64 20.62 -23.98
N VAL A 126 -22.69 19.40 -24.52
CA VAL A 126 -21.69 18.89 -25.48
C VAL A 126 -22.39 18.24 -26.65
N ASP A 127 -23.08 19.06 -27.44
CA ASP A 127 -23.29 18.80 -28.86
C ASP A 127 -22.63 19.95 -29.63
N GLU A 128 -21.80 19.57 -30.61
CA GLU A 128 -21.20 20.38 -31.68
C GLU A 128 -20.16 21.48 -31.33
N GLN A 129 -18.99 21.34 -31.97
CA GLN A 129 -18.03 22.38 -32.41
C GLN A 129 -17.12 23.07 -31.37
N SER A 130 -15.94 22.48 -31.18
CA SER A 130 -14.68 23.25 -31.12
C SER A 130 -13.48 22.43 -31.63
N GLU A 131 -13.21 22.50 -32.94
CA GLU A 131 -11.86 22.17 -33.45
C GLU A 131 -10.91 23.31 -33.05
N SER A 132 -10.12 23.10 -32.00
CA SER A 132 -9.06 24.03 -31.60
C SER A 132 -7.83 23.27 -31.10
N ASP A 133 -6.72 23.45 -31.82
CA ASP A 133 -5.31 23.13 -31.51
C ASP A 133 -5.00 21.92 -30.59
N PRO A 134 -4.20 20.93 -31.05
CA PRO A 134 -3.69 19.85 -30.21
C PRO A 134 -2.53 20.31 -29.32
N LYS A 135 -2.82 21.21 -28.36
CA LYS A 135 -1.95 21.52 -27.23
C LYS A 135 -2.55 20.86 -25.98
N SER A 136 -1.87 19.81 -25.51
CA SER A 136 -2.02 19.19 -24.19
C SER A 136 -3.43 19.29 -23.56
N SER A 137 -4.36 18.45 -24.01
CA SER A 137 -5.53 18.13 -23.18
C SER A 137 -5.03 17.63 -21.82
N PRO A 138 -5.49 18.18 -20.68
CA PRO A 138 -5.05 17.73 -19.37
C PRO A 138 -5.29 16.22 -19.23
N LYS A 139 -4.29 15.48 -18.75
CA LYS A 139 -4.40 14.03 -18.57
C LYS A 139 -5.49 13.74 -17.55
N ASP A 140 -6.58 13.13 -17.99
CA ASP A 140 -7.67 12.71 -17.09
C ASP A 140 -7.12 11.68 -16.08
N PRO A 141 -7.24 11.93 -14.75
CA PRO A 141 -6.88 10.97 -13.73
C PRO A 141 -7.47 9.58 -13.94
N ALA A 142 -8.64 9.47 -14.58
CA ALA A 142 -9.35 8.22 -14.84
C ALA A 142 -8.53 7.17 -15.61
N PHE A 143 -7.53 7.56 -16.40
CA PHE A 143 -6.61 6.61 -17.07
C PHE A 143 -5.68 5.88 -16.09
N ASP A 144 -5.35 6.52 -14.96
CA ASP A 144 -4.39 5.99 -13.97
C ASP A 144 -5.09 5.30 -12.78
N LEU A 145 -6.37 5.60 -12.57
CA LEU A 145 -7.18 4.96 -11.53
C LEU A 145 -7.16 3.41 -11.56
N PRO A 146 -7.36 2.72 -12.70
CA PRO A 146 -7.37 1.25 -12.73
C PRO A 146 -6.04 0.60 -12.30
N ARG A 147 -4.91 1.27 -12.58
CA ARG A 147 -3.56 0.81 -12.23
C ARG A 147 -3.08 1.29 -10.85
N THR A 148 -3.89 2.05 -10.13
CA THR A 148 -3.63 2.44 -8.74
C THR A 148 -4.07 1.32 -7.80
N PHE A 149 -3.10 0.76 -7.06
CA PHE A 149 -3.26 -0.38 -6.13
C PHE A 149 -4.34 -1.40 -6.57
N PRO A 150 -4.09 -2.13 -7.70
CA PRO A 150 -5.08 -3.04 -8.26
C PRO A 150 -5.44 -4.14 -7.28
N GLY A 151 -6.74 -4.34 -7.04
CA GLY A 151 -7.26 -5.36 -6.11
C GLY A 151 -7.26 -4.96 -4.63
N HIS A 152 -6.82 -3.75 -4.26
CA HIS A 152 -6.87 -3.30 -2.86
C HIS A 152 -8.34 -3.11 -2.39
N PRO A 153 -8.79 -3.68 -1.24
CA PRO A 153 -10.20 -3.66 -0.84
C PRO A 153 -10.82 -2.28 -0.70
N ALA A 154 -10.08 -1.31 -0.15
CA ALA A 154 -10.53 0.08 0.00
C ALA A 154 -10.42 0.93 -1.29
N LEU A 155 -10.01 0.34 -2.41
CA LEU A 155 -10.11 0.91 -3.76
C LEU A 155 -11.01 0.03 -4.63
N ASP A 156 -12.22 -0.20 -4.11
CA ASP A 156 -13.37 -0.64 -4.88
C ASP A 156 -13.90 0.49 -5.80
N ASN A 157 -15.14 0.40 -6.26
CA ASN A 157 -15.71 1.45 -7.11
C ASN A 157 -15.86 2.78 -6.36
N ASP A 158 -16.23 2.77 -5.09
CA ASP A 158 -16.47 4.00 -4.32
C ASP A 158 -15.15 4.65 -3.90
N GLY A 159 -14.16 3.86 -3.49
CA GLY A 159 -12.79 4.33 -3.26
C GLY A 159 -12.14 4.90 -4.52
N ARG A 160 -12.36 4.28 -5.70
CA ARG A 160 -11.89 4.84 -6.99
C ARG A 160 -12.64 6.12 -7.37
N ASN A 161 -13.93 6.23 -7.05
CA ASN A 161 -14.69 7.46 -7.26
C ASN A 161 -14.21 8.59 -6.33
N ALA A 162 -13.90 8.30 -5.06
CA ALA A 162 -13.25 9.24 -4.15
C ALA A 162 -11.88 9.70 -4.66
N LEU A 163 -11.04 8.77 -5.14
CA LEU A 163 -9.75 9.10 -5.75
C LEU A 163 -9.89 9.98 -7.00
N ARG A 164 -10.92 9.76 -7.84
CA ARG A 164 -11.21 10.65 -8.97
C ARG A 164 -11.54 12.06 -8.48
N ARG A 165 -12.49 12.20 -7.54
CA ARG A 165 -12.92 13.49 -7.00
C ARG A 165 -11.75 14.25 -6.37
N LEU A 166 -10.95 13.58 -5.54
CA LEU A 166 -9.73 14.09 -4.91
C LEU A 166 -8.74 14.68 -5.94
N LEU A 167 -8.36 13.90 -6.95
CA LEU A 167 -7.40 14.32 -7.97
C LEU A 167 -7.96 15.42 -8.88
N THR A 168 -9.25 15.33 -9.25
CA THR A 168 -9.93 16.35 -10.06
C THR A 168 -10.05 17.68 -9.32
N ALA A 169 -10.39 17.65 -8.03
CA ALA A 169 -10.43 18.85 -7.20
C ALA A 169 -9.04 19.51 -7.08
N TYR A 170 -7.98 18.71 -6.89
CA TYR A 170 -6.61 19.24 -6.88
C TYR A 170 -6.22 19.87 -8.23
N ALA A 171 -6.50 19.18 -9.35
CA ALA A 171 -6.22 19.72 -10.68
C ALA A 171 -7.00 21.01 -11.00
N ARG A 172 -8.18 21.22 -10.37
CA ARG A 172 -8.94 22.48 -10.43
C ARG A 172 -8.43 23.54 -9.46
N HIS A 173 -7.87 23.14 -8.31
CA HIS A 173 -7.24 24.04 -7.33
C HIS A 173 -5.99 24.71 -7.92
N ASN A 174 -5.12 23.93 -8.56
CA ASN A 174 -3.86 24.41 -9.15
C ASN A 174 -3.77 24.04 -10.66
N PRO A 175 -4.42 24.83 -11.56
CA PRO A 175 -4.48 24.51 -12.99
C PRO A 175 -3.15 24.54 -13.74
N SER A 176 -2.11 25.20 -13.20
CA SER A 176 -0.76 25.21 -13.78
C SER A 176 0.00 23.90 -13.57
N VAL A 177 -0.36 23.15 -12.53
CA VAL A 177 0.15 21.80 -12.26
C VAL A 177 -0.80 20.74 -12.82
N GLY A 178 -2.11 20.94 -12.63
CA GLY A 178 -3.13 19.99 -13.05
C GLY A 178 -2.97 18.63 -12.37
N TYR A 179 -3.18 17.56 -13.14
CA TYR A 179 -2.87 16.19 -12.71
C TYR A 179 -1.53 15.73 -13.31
N CYS A 180 -0.53 15.54 -12.46
CA CYS A 180 0.71 14.89 -12.84
C CYS A 180 0.66 13.39 -12.54
N GLN A 181 1.13 12.58 -13.50
CA GLN A 181 1.23 11.14 -13.35
C GLN A 181 2.11 10.79 -12.14
N ALA A 182 1.64 9.84 -11.32
CA ALA A 182 2.12 9.44 -10.00
C ALA A 182 1.38 10.05 -8.81
N MET A 183 0.68 11.19 -8.95
CA MET A 183 -0.15 11.76 -7.89
C MET A 183 -1.22 10.80 -7.39
N ASN A 184 -1.73 9.94 -8.29
CA ASN A 184 -2.70 8.90 -8.00
C ASN A 184 -2.28 7.95 -6.87
N PHE A 185 -0.99 7.62 -6.71
CA PHE A 185 -0.55 6.65 -5.70
C PHE A 185 -0.51 7.24 -4.30
N PHE A 186 -0.03 8.48 -4.14
CA PHE A 186 -0.02 9.12 -2.83
C PHE A 186 -1.39 9.71 -2.45
N ALA A 187 -2.18 10.20 -3.40
CA ALA A 187 -3.59 10.54 -3.15
C ALA A 187 -4.38 9.31 -2.68
N ALA A 188 -4.11 8.13 -3.25
CA ALA A 188 -4.68 6.87 -2.76
C ALA A 188 -4.20 6.51 -1.35
N LEU A 189 -2.90 6.63 -1.03
CA LEU A 189 -2.39 6.43 0.33
C LEU A 189 -3.11 7.31 1.35
N LEU A 190 -3.33 8.60 1.04
CA LEU A 190 -4.04 9.51 1.93
C LEU A 190 -5.48 9.02 2.16
N LEU A 191 -6.21 8.62 1.12
CA LEU A 191 -7.57 8.04 1.25
C LEU A 191 -7.63 6.74 2.06
N LEU A 192 -6.52 6.00 2.21
CA LEU A 192 -6.45 4.82 3.07
C LEU A 192 -6.27 5.16 4.55
N LEU A 193 -5.87 6.39 4.88
CA LEU A 193 -5.51 6.82 6.25
C LEU A 193 -6.42 7.93 6.81
N MET A 194 -7.17 8.65 5.97
CA MET A 194 -8.02 9.76 6.41
C MET A 194 -9.23 9.98 5.46
N PRO A 195 -10.29 10.69 5.92
CA PRO A 195 -11.45 11.02 5.09
C PRO A 195 -11.10 11.83 3.84
N GLU A 196 -11.92 11.70 2.78
CA GLU A 196 -11.70 12.29 1.45
C GLU A 196 -11.35 13.78 1.45
N GLU A 197 -12.10 14.60 2.20
CA GLU A 197 -11.82 16.04 2.28
C GLU A 197 -10.49 16.34 2.98
N ASN A 198 -10.16 15.58 4.03
CA ASN A 198 -8.90 15.76 4.75
C ASN A 198 -7.70 15.26 3.92
N ALA A 199 -7.91 14.23 3.10
CA ALA A 199 -6.94 13.79 2.10
C ALA A 199 -6.70 14.87 1.04
N PHE A 200 -7.72 15.63 0.63
CA PHE A 200 -7.57 16.79 -0.25
C PHE A 200 -6.73 17.91 0.38
N TRP A 201 -7.04 18.33 1.61
CA TRP A 201 -6.26 19.36 2.31
C TRP A 201 -4.82 18.92 2.60
N THR A 202 -4.59 17.63 2.86
CA THR A 202 -3.25 17.06 3.06
C THR A 202 -2.48 16.99 1.73
N LEU A 203 -3.13 16.58 0.64
CA LEU A 203 -2.55 16.56 -0.71
C LEU A 203 -2.13 17.97 -1.16
N MET A 204 -2.98 18.97 -0.92
CA MET A 204 -2.71 20.38 -1.17
C MET A 204 -1.46 20.85 -0.40
N GLY A 205 -1.42 20.67 0.93
CA GLY A 205 -0.25 21.10 1.71
C GLY A 205 1.06 20.39 1.32
N ILE A 206 1.01 19.11 0.94
CA ILE A 206 2.20 18.41 0.41
C ILE A 206 2.65 19.05 -0.91
N LEU A 207 1.73 19.26 -1.86
CA LEU A 207 2.08 19.66 -3.22
C LEU A 207 2.39 21.14 -3.36
N ASP A 208 1.66 22.01 -2.65
CA ASP A 208 1.80 23.46 -2.76
C ASP A 208 2.83 24.06 -1.77
N ASP A 209 3.11 23.40 -0.63
CA ASP A 209 4.16 23.86 0.31
C ASP A 209 5.48 23.08 0.16
N TYR A 210 5.43 21.74 0.22
CA TYR A 210 6.65 20.92 0.29
C TYR A 210 7.25 20.67 -1.10
N PHE A 211 6.39 20.58 -2.13
CA PHE A 211 6.73 20.27 -3.51
C PHE A 211 6.31 21.38 -4.50
N ASP A 212 6.30 22.65 -4.06
CA ASP A 212 6.03 23.80 -4.95
C ASP A 212 6.93 23.74 -6.20
N GLY A 213 6.35 24.03 -7.37
CA GLY A 213 7.00 23.96 -8.68
C GLY A 213 7.44 22.56 -9.15
N TYR A 214 7.39 21.52 -8.31
CA TYR A 214 7.95 20.19 -8.59
C TYR A 214 7.20 19.41 -9.68
N TYR A 215 5.87 19.54 -9.68
CA TYR A 215 4.98 18.86 -10.62
C TYR A 215 4.49 19.78 -11.76
N SER A 216 5.13 20.93 -11.96
CA SER A 216 4.88 21.84 -13.09
C SER A 216 5.08 21.16 -14.45
N GLU A 217 4.50 21.71 -15.54
CA GLU A 217 4.63 21.15 -16.91
C GLU A 217 6.10 20.93 -17.33
N GLU A 218 6.99 21.83 -16.90
CA GLU A 218 8.43 21.78 -17.19
C GLU A 218 9.24 21.04 -16.11
N MET A 219 8.61 20.67 -14.99
CA MET A 219 9.17 19.90 -13.87
C MET A 219 10.52 20.45 -13.35
N ILE A 220 10.65 21.78 -13.27
CA ILE A 220 11.95 22.44 -13.01
C ILE A 220 12.55 22.01 -11.67
N GLU A 221 11.80 22.05 -10.56
CA GLU A 221 12.34 21.63 -9.25
C GLU A 221 12.71 20.14 -9.21
N SER A 222 11.98 19.29 -9.95
CA SER A 222 12.30 17.87 -10.05
C SER A 222 13.63 17.65 -10.75
N GLN A 223 13.88 18.36 -11.86
CA GLN A 223 15.16 18.33 -12.56
C GLN A 223 16.31 18.90 -11.70
N VAL A 224 16.05 19.97 -10.95
CA VAL A 224 17.01 20.53 -9.98
C VAL A 224 17.36 19.50 -8.91
N ASP A 225 16.37 18.83 -8.30
CA ASP A 225 16.62 17.83 -7.26
C ASP A 225 17.37 16.58 -7.77
N GLN A 226 17.18 16.19 -9.04
CA GLN A 226 18.00 15.16 -9.66
C GLN A 226 19.48 15.58 -9.75
N LEU A 227 19.77 16.83 -10.12
CA LEU A 227 21.15 17.35 -10.18
C LEU A 227 21.78 17.51 -8.78
N ILE A 228 21.00 17.99 -7.80
CA ILE A 228 21.42 18.03 -6.39
C ILE A 228 21.78 16.62 -5.91
N PHE A 229 20.91 15.64 -6.18
CA PHE A 229 21.13 14.25 -5.81
C PHE A 229 22.37 13.68 -6.49
N GLU A 230 22.56 13.90 -7.80
CA GLU A 230 23.73 13.42 -8.53
C GLU A 230 25.05 13.99 -7.97
N GLU A 231 25.07 15.28 -7.59
CA GLU A 231 26.23 15.88 -6.91
C GLU A 231 26.50 15.22 -5.55
N LEU A 232 25.46 15.00 -4.73
CA LEU A 232 25.59 14.36 -3.42
C LEU A 232 26.02 12.88 -3.52
N VAL A 233 25.52 12.13 -4.51
CA VAL A 233 25.95 10.75 -4.78
C VAL A 233 27.40 10.73 -5.27
N ARG A 234 27.83 11.70 -6.09
CA ARG A 234 29.23 11.81 -6.56
C ARG A 234 30.20 12.20 -5.44
N GLU A 235 29.77 13.04 -4.49
CA GLU A 235 30.52 13.38 -3.28
C GLU A 235 30.67 12.16 -2.34
N ARG A 236 29.58 11.42 -2.10
CA ARG A 236 29.53 10.35 -1.09
C ARG A 236 29.99 8.98 -1.62
N PHE A 237 29.68 8.66 -2.87
CA PHE A 237 29.88 7.36 -3.49
C PHE A 237 30.61 7.43 -4.85
N PRO A 238 31.79 8.09 -4.94
CA PRO A 238 32.47 8.33 -6.22
C PRO A 238 32.80 7.02 -6.97
N LYS A 239 33.06 5.92 -6.26
CA LYS A 239 33.28 4.59 -6.89
C LYS A 239 32.03 4.06 -7.59
N LEU A 240 30.84 4.27 -6.99
CA LEU A 240 29.56 3.85 -7.55
C LEU A 240 29.20 4.70 -8.78
N VAL A 241 29.35 6.02 -8.69
CA VAL A 241 29.10 6.93 -9.82
C VAL A 241 30.03 6.62 -10.98
N ASN A 242 31.34 6.48 -10.75
CA ASN A 242 32.28 6.13 -11.82
C ASN A 242 31.97 4.77 -12.48
N HIS A 243 31.40 3.82 -11.73
CA HIS A 243 30.96 2.53 -12.27
C HIS A 243 29.69 2.67 -13.11
N LEU A 244 28.68 3.40 -12.62
CA LEU A 244 27.45 3.68 -13.38
C LEU A 244 27.75 4.50 -14.65
N ASP A 245 28.64 5.49 -14.58
CA ASP A 245 29.13 6.26 -15.71
C ASP A 245 29.86 5.37 -16.74
N TYR A 246 30.69 4.42 -16.28
CA TYR A 246 31.34 3.42 -17.15
C TYR A 246 30.33 2.50 -17.85
N LEU A 247 29.24 2.14 -17.17
CA LEU A 247 28.14 1.36 -17.74
C LEU A 247 27.17 2.21 -18.61
N GLY A 248 27.32 3.54 -18.64
CA GLY A 248 26.42 4.45 -19.34
C GLY A 248 25.06 4.65 -18.68
N VAL A 249 24.93 4.36 -17.38
CA VAL A 249 23.70 4.48 -16.59
C VAL A 249 23.68 5.82 -15.85
N GLN A 250 22.85 6.76 -16.30
CA GLN A 250 22.65 8.02 -15.56
C GLN A 250 21.81 7.77 -14.30
N VAL A 251 22.27 8.30 -13.15
CA VAL A 251 21.59 8.17 -11.85
C VAL A 251 20.13 8.66 -11.92
N ALA A 252 19.89 9.76 -12.64
CA ALA A 252 18.57 10.36 -12.81
C ALA A 252 17.54 9.43 -13.51
N TRP A 253 17.98 8.50 -14.38
CA TRP A 253 17.07 7.56 -15.05
C TRP A 253 16.44 6.56 -14.08
N VAL A 254 17.16 6.23 -12.99
CA VAL A 254 16.68 5.32 -11.95
C VAL A 254 15.93 6.07 -10.86
N THR A 255 16.42 7.25 -10.47
CA THR A 255 15.90 8.00 -9.31
C THR A 255 14.78 8.98 -9.63
N GLY A 256 14.57 9.35 -10.90
CA GLY A 256 13.40 10.11 -11.34
C GLY A 256 12.06 9.48 -10.92
N PRO A 257 11.79 8.20 -11.23
CA PRO A 257 10.58 7.49 -10.76
C PRO A 257 10.44 7.43 -9.24
N TRP A 258 11.55 7.32 -8.50
CA TRP A 258 11.56 7.30 -7.04
C TRP A 258 11.04 8.61 -6.48
N PHE A 259 11.57 9.74 -6.96
CA PHE A 259 11.23 11.05 -6.43
C PHE A 259 9.82 11.47 -6.89
N LEU A 260 9.49 11.26 -8.16
CA LEU A 260 8.18 11.62 -8.73
C LEU A 260 7.01 10.96 -7.99
N SER A 261 7.19 9.70 -7.57
CA SER A 261 6.19 8.94 -6.82
C SER A 261 6.37 9.02 -5.30
N ILE A 262 7.31 9.83 -4.77
CA ILE A 262 7.64 9.89 -3.33
C ILE A 262 7.79 8.48 -2.73
N PHE A 263 8.56 7.65 -3.44
CA PHE A 263 8.84 6.22 -3.17
C PHE A 263 7.63 5.25 -3.17
N MET A 264 6.39 5.71 -3.36
CA MET A 264 5.15 4.92 -3.24
C MET A 264 5.14 3.59 -4.02
N ASN A 265 5.73 3.58 -5.21
CA ASN A 265 5.73 2.41 -6.09
C ASN A 265 7.03 1.60 -6.05
N MET A 266 8.02 2.05 -5.27
CA MET A 266 9.39 1.55 -5.33
C MET A 266 9.76 0.77 -4.08
N LEU A 267 9.28 1.19 -2.91
CA LEU A 267 9.61 0.56 -1.62
C LEU A 267 8.43 -0.25 -1.07
N PRO A 268 8.68 -1.25 -0.20
CA PRO A 268 7.63 -1.94 0.55
C PRO A 268 6.78 -0.96 1.38
N TRP A 269 5.49 -1.28 1.56
CA TRP A 269 4.51 -0.40 2.22
C TRP A 269 4.96 0.15 3.58
N GLU A 270 5.49 -0.71 4.47
CA GLU A 270 6.00 -0.27 5.78
C GLU A 270 7.16 0.73 5.65
N SER A 271 8.04 0.56 4.65
CA SER A 271 9.13 1.49 4.38
C SER A 271 8.63 2.83 3.84
N VAL A 272 7.64 2.80 2.94
CA VAL A 272 6.96 4.01 2.45
C VAL A 272 6.36 4.80 3.61
N LEU A 273 5.55 4.16 4.45
CA LEU A 273 4.92 4.83 5.59
C LEU A 273 5.94 5.43 6.56
N ARG A 274 7.05 4.73 6.82
CA ARG A 274 8.10 5.20 7.73
C ARG A 274 8.92 6.36 7.16
N VAL A 275 9.14 6.42 5.85
CA VAL A 275 9.71 7.58 5.16
C VAL A 275 8.75 8.77 5.19
N TRP A 276 7.46 8.51 4.94
CA TRP A 276 6.41 9.53 4.96
C TRP A 276 6.18 10.14 6.35
N ASP A 277 6.24 9.33 7.42
CA ASP A 277 6.19 9.81 8.81
C ASP A 277 7.19 10.97 9.05
N VAL A 278 8.44 10.80 8.60
CA VAL A 278 9.50 11.81 8.77
C VAL A 278 9.38 12.93 7.73
N LEU A 279 9.05 12.63 6.47
CA LEU A 279 8.91 13.63 5.41
C LEU A 279 7.84 14.67 5.74
N LEU A 280 6.68 14.21 6.23
CA LEU A 280 5.58 15.13 6.58
C LEU A 280 5.88 15.95 7.82
N PHE A 281 6.62 15.39 8.80
CA PHE A 281 7.07 16.09 10.00
C PHE A 281 8.20 17.11 9.74
N GLU A 282 9.18 16.78 8.89
CA GLU A 282 10.23 17.74 8.49
C GLU A 282 9.69 18.83 7.57
N GLY A 283 8.57 18.58 6.87
CA GLY A 283 7.83 19.58 6.08
C GLY A 283 8.55 20.07 4.82
N ASN A 284 9.50 19.29 4.31
CA ASN A 284 10.32 19.67 3.15
C ASN A 284 10.91 18.44 2.43
N ARG A 285 11.66 18.70 1.35
CA ARG A 285 12.23 17.66 0.47
C ARG A 285 13.51 16.99 1.02
N VAL A 286 13.96 17.30 2.25
CA VAL A 286 15.20 16.73 2.82
C VAL A 286 15.11 15.22 2.98
N MET A 287 14.02 14.72 3.54
CA MET A 287 13.85 13.27 3.75
C MET A 287 13.80 12.49 2.43
N LEU A 288 13.32 13.09 1.34
CA LEU A 288 13.32 12.49 -0.01
C LEU A 288 14.75 12.14 -0.47
N ILE A 289 15.64 13.15 -0.42
CA ILE A 289 17.03 13.02 -0.85
C ILE A 289 17.85 12.15 0.12
N ARG A 290 17.63 12.28 1.44
CA ARG A 290 18.26 11.41 2.44
C ARG A 290 17.90 9.93 2.24
N THR A 291 16.64 9.65 1.93
CA THR A 291 16.16 8.29 1.64
C THR A 291 16.84 7.73 0.40
N ALA A 292 16.91 8.50 -0.68
CA ALA A 292 17.61 8.09 -1.90
C ALA A 292 19.10 7.82 -1.67
N LEU A 293 19.78 8.62 -0.86
CA LEU A 293 21.18 8.41 -0.50
C LEU A 293 21.38 7.14 0.35
N ALA A 294 20.48 6.85 1.28
CA ALA A 294 20.51 5.62 2.07
C ALA A 294 20.28 4.35 1.21
N LEU A 295 19.41 4.43 0.20
CA LEU A 295 19.23 3.35 -0.78
C LEU A 295 20.51 3.14 -1.63
N MET A 296 21.17 4.22 -2.05
CA MET A 296 22.44 4.14 -2.78
C MET A 296 23.59 3.59 -1.93
N ASP A 297 23.61 3.86 -0.63
CA ASP A 297 24.57 3.27 0.32
C ASP A 297 24.32 1.76 0.49
N LEU A 298 23.05 1.38 0.69
CA LEU A 298 22.62 -0.01 0.88
C LEU A 298 22.86 -0.88 -0.37
N TYR A 299 22.56 -0.37 -1.56
CA TYR A 299 22.66 -1.11 -2.82
C TYR A 299 24.01 -0.93 -3.53
N GLY A 300 24.77 0.12 -3.20
CA GLY A 300 26.04 0.46 -3.82
C GLY A 300 27.06 -0.69 -3.89
N PRO A 301 27.27 -1.48 -2.82
CA PRO A 301 28.16 -2.64 -2.85
C PRO A 301 27.76 -3.69 -3.90
N ALA A 302 26.46 -3.93 -4.09
CA ALA A 302 25.97 -4.86 -5.10
C ALA A 302 26.06 -4.25 -6.51
N LEU A 303 25.75 -2.96 -6.67
CA LEU A 303 25.76 -2.27 -7.95
C LEU A 303 27.16 -2.17 -8.58
N VAL A 304 28.21 -2.03 -7.77
CA VAL A 304 29.60 -2.06 -8.26
C VAL A 304 30.00 -3.45 -8.80
N THR A 305 29.19 -4.50 -8.60
CA THR A 305 29.48 -5.85 -9.16
C THR A 305 28.81 -6.13 -10.51
N THR A 306 27.91 -5.27 -10.98
CA THR A 306 27.20 -5.45 -12.27
C THR A 306 28.12 -5.20 -13.46
N LYS A 307 27.83 -5.84 -14.59
CA LYS A 307 28.71 -5.86 -15.78
C LYS A 307 28.20 -5.02 -16.94
N ASP A 308 26.90 -4.76 -16.97
CA ASP A 308 26.24 -3.96 -17.98
C ASP A 308 25.09 -3.12 -17.38
N ALA A 309 24.57 -2.19 -18.18
CA ALA A 309 23.49 -1.30 -17.80
C ALA A 309 22.18 -2.02 -17.47
N GLY A 310 21.87 -3.13 -18.15
CA GLY A 310 20.65 -3.92 -17.92
C GLY A 310 20.67 -4.61 -16.57
N ASP A 311 21.79 -5.24 -16.21
CA ASP A 311 22.05 -5.79 -14.88
C ASP A 311 21.91 -4.70 -13.80
N ALA A 312 22.52 -3.53 -13.98
CA ALA A 312 22.46 -2.43 -13.02
C ALA A 312 21.03 -1.90 -12.79
N VAL A 313 20.27 -1.66 -13.85
CA VAL A 313 18.88 -1.19 -13.76
C VAL A 313 17.97 -2.26 -13.16
N THR A 314 18.12 -3.53 -13.56
CA THR A 314 17.34 -4.66 -13.02
C THR A 314 17.62 -4.87 -11.53
N LEU A 315 18.87 -4.73 -11.11
CA LEU A 315 19.27 -4.82 -9.71
C LEU A 315 18.67 -3.66 -8.89
N LEU A 316 18.73 -2.42 -9.38
CA LEU A 316 18.10 -1.27 -8.70
C LEU A 316 16.58 -1.40 -8.57
N GLN A 317 15.90 -1.91 -9.61
CA GLN A 317 14.45 -2.15 -9.58
C GLN A 317 14.06 -3.29 -8.63
N SER A 318 14.81 -4.39 -8.63
CA SER A 318 14.52 -5.55 -7.77
C SER A 318 14.90 -5.34 -6.30
N LEU A 319 16.00 -4.63 -6.02
CA LEU A 319 16.42 -4.32 -4.65
C LEU A 319 15.51 -3.30 -3.96
N ALA A 320 15.01 -2.28 -4.68
CA ALA A 320 14.04 -1.32 -4.15
C ALA A 320 12.78 -2.03 -3.61
N GLY A 321 12.27 -3.03 -4.35
CA GLY A 321 11.13 -3.86 -3.93
C GLY A 321 11.47 -4.98 -2.93
N SER A 322 12.75 -5.18 -2.57
CA SER A 322 13.14 -6.21 -1.61
C SER A 322 12.90 -5.75 -0.17
N THR A 323 12.63 -6.70 0.73
CA THR A 323 12.34 -6.41 2.15
C THR A 323 13.61 -6.03 2.93
N PHE A 324 13.97 -4.75 2.91
CA PHE A 324 14.90 -4.16 3.88
C PHE A 324 14.15 -3.72 5.15
N ASP A 325 14.87 -3.62 6.28
CA ASP A 325 14.32 -3.10 7.54
C ASP A 325 13.99 -1.61 7.39
N SER A 326 12.69 -1.27 7.46
CA SER A 326 12.18 0.09 7.32
C SER A 326 12.72 1.05 8.39
N SER A 327 13.03 0.54 9.58
CA SER A 327 13.64 1.32 10.66
C SER A 327 15.12 1.59 10.37
N GLN A 328 15.85 0.62 9.81
CA GLN A 328 17.23 0.83 9.37
C GLN A 328 17.32 1.81 8.20
N LEU A 329 16.37 1.79 7.24
CA LEU A 329 16.33 2.80 6.18
C LEU A 329 16.16 4.21 6.76
N VAL A 330 15.16 4.44 7.62
CA VAL A 330 14.91 5.75 8.21
C VAL A 330 16.06 6.20 9.12
N LEU A 331 16.66 5.28 9.88
CA LEU A 331 17.83 5.57 10.71
C LEU A 331 19.04 5.95 9.85
N THR A 332 19.32 5.22 8.78
CA THR A 332 20.44 5.49 7.86
C THR A 332 20.23 6.79 7.11
N ALA A 333 19.02 7.05 6.61
CA ALA A 333 18.64 8.31 6.00
C ALA A 333 18.82 9.50 6.96
N SER A 334 18.25 9.41 8.16
CA SER A 334 18.28 10.49 9.15
C SER A 334 19.67 10.74 9.74
N MET A 335 20.40 9.68 10.11
CA MET A 335 21.65 9.78 10.86
C MET A 335 22.90 9.75 9.95
N GLY A 336 22.89 8.96 8.88
CA GLY A 336 24.01 8.87 7.92
C GLY A 336 24.14 10.11 7.00
N PHE A 337 23.05 10.88 6.86
CA PHE A 337 22.96 12.05 5.97
C PHE A 337 22.40 13.29 6.68
N GLN A 338 22.67 13.45 7.98
CA GLN A 338 22.34 14.68 8.74
C GLN A 338 22.89 15.96 8.07
N ASN A 339 24.05 15.86 7.42
CA ASN A 339 24.69 16.96 6.68
C ASN A 339 24.00 17.31 5.36
N VAL A 340 22.97 16.58 4.97
CA VAL A 340 21.96 17.00 3.98
C VAL A 340 20.82 17.60 4.79
N ASN A 341 20.67 18.91 4.71
CA ASN A 341 19.64 19.69 5.40
C ASN A 341 19.07 20.74 4.44
N GLU A 342 17.99 21.39 4.84
CA GLU A 342 17.24 22.30 3.97
C GLU A 342 18.10 23.47 3.45
N THR A 343 18.99 24.00 4.30
CA THR A 343 19.92 25.08 3.91
C THR A 343 20.85 24.63 2.78
N ARG A 344 21.45 23.44 2.91
CA ARG A 344 22.34 22.88 1.88
C ARG A 344 21.58 22.52 0.60
N LEU A 345 20.35 22.02 0.70
CA LEU A 345 19.52 21.77 -0.49
C LEU A 345 19.18 23.09 -1.21
N ARG A 346 18.87 24.15 -0.47
CA ARG A 346 18.61 25.49 -1.02
C ARG A 346 19.84 26.08 -1.72
N GLU A 347 21.02 25.91 -1.14
CA GLU A 347 22.31 26.32 -1.75
C GLU A 347 22.60 25.55 -3.05
N LEU A 348 22.48 24.22 -3.04
CA LEU A 348 22.69 23.39 -4.22
C LEU A 348 21.60 23.62 -5.29
N GLY A 349 20.36 23.88 -4.88
CA GLY A 349 19.27 24.25 -5.79
C GLY A 349 19.52 25.58 -6.50
N ASN A 350 19.98 26.59 -5.77
CA ASN A 350 20.39 27.87 -6.35
C ASN A 350 21.57 27.73 -7.32
N LYS A 351 22.48 26.79 -7.07
CA LYS A 351 23.61 26.46 -7.96
C LYS A 351 23.16 25.78 -9.26
N HIS A 352 22.22 24.83 -9.20
CA HIS A 352 21.81 24.00 -10.35
C HIS A 352 20.67 24.57 -11.18
N ARG A 353 19.75 25.35 -10.57
CA ARG A 353 18.59 25.97 -11.24
C ARG A 353 18.94 26.71 -12.54
N PRO A 354 20.02 27.53 -12.64
CA PRO A 354 20.36 28.20 -13.90
C PRO A 354 20.70 27.23 -15.04
N ALA A 355 21.30 26.08 -14.75
CA ALA A 355 21.64 25.08 -15.76
C ALA A 355 20.39 24.37 -16.32
N VAL A 356 19.42 24.05 -15.45
CA VAL A 356 18.11 23.49 -15.85
C VAL A 356 17.36 24.48 -16.75
N MET A 357 17.29 25.75 -16.34
CA MET A 357 16.64 26.80 -17.14
C MET A 357 17.30 27.00 -18.51
N ALA A 358 18.63 26.98 -18.58
CA ALA A 358 19.35 27.10 -19.84
C ALA A 358 19.08 25.90 -20.79
N ALA A 359 19.14 24.68 -20.28
CA ALA A 359 18.86 23.47 -21.06
C ALA A 359 17.42 23.42 -21.60
N LEU A 360 16.46 23.92 -20.80
CA LEU A 360 15.07 24.09 -21.20
C LEU A 360 14.89 25.17 -22.28
N GLU A 361 15.59 26.30 -22.16
CA GLU A 361 15.57 27.37 -23.16
C GLU A 361 16.20 26.90 -24.49
N GLU A 362 17.28 26.13 -24.45
CA GLU A 362 17.87 25.51 -25.64
C GLU A 362 16.91 24.51 -26.31
N ARG A 363 16.25 23.66 -25.51
CA ARG A 363 15.26 22.69 -26.01
C ARG A 363 14.06 23.36 -26.66
N THR A 364 13.53 24.43 -26.06
CA THR A 364 12.40 25.19 -26.62
C THR A 364 12.79 25.95 -27.88
N LYS A 365 13.98 26.59 -27.93
CA LYS A 365 14.55 27.18 -29.15
C LYS A 365 14.71 26.13 -30.26
N GLY A 366 15.23 24.94 -29.95
CA GLY A 366 15.39 23.84 -30.90
C GLY A 366 14.06 23.33 -31.46
N LEU A 367 13.04 23.15 -30.60
CA LEU A 367 11.69 22.79 -31.02
C LEU A 367 11.03 23.85 -31.91
N GLN A 368 11.24 25.13 -31.60
CA GLN A 368 10.73 26.24 -32.40
C GLN A 368 11.43 26.30 -33.77
N ALA A 369 12.75 26.21 -33.82
CA ALA A 369 13.51 26.16 -35.08
C ALA A 369 13.12 24.95 -35.96
N TRP A 370 12.86 23.79 -35.36
CA TRP A 370 12.35 22.62 -36.07
C TRP A 370 10.94 22.85 -36.63
N ARG A 371 10.04 23.46 -35.84
CA ARG A 371 8.68 23.82 -36.28
C ARG A 371 8.71 24.82 -37.43
N ASP A 372 9.56 25.84 -37.36
CA ASP A 372 9.71 26.86 -38.40
C ASP A 372 10.29 26.26 -39.69
N THR A 373 11.25 25.33 -39.57
CA THR A 373 11.78 24.56 -40.72
C THR A 373 10.69 23.72 -41.38
N LYS A 374 9.83 23.06 -40.59
CA LYS A 374 8.70 22.27 -41.10
C LYS A 374 7.63 23.15 -41.75
N GLY A 375 7.35 24.34 -41.20
CA GLY A 375 6.46 25.33 -41.79
C GLY A 375 6.98 25.90 -43.11
N LEU A 376 8.30 26.10 -43.25
CA LEU A 376 8.94 26.45 -44.51
C LEU A 376 8.84 25.31 -45.55
N ALA A 377 9.01 24.06 -45.14
CA ALA A 377 8.85 22.91 -46.01
C ALA A 377 7.42 22.76 -46.56
N SER A 378 6.39 22.96 -45.71
CA SER A 378 4.98 23.01 -46.16
C SER A 378 4.75 24.14 -47.17
N LYS A 379 5.22 25.36 -46.88
CA LYS A 379 5.09 26.51 -47.79
C LYS A 379 5.78 26.28 -49.15
N LEU A 380 6.91 25.56 -49.19
CA LEU A 380 7.55 25.16 -50.45
C LEU A 380 6.75 24.10 -51.23
N TYR A 381 6.01 23.24 -50.53
CA TYR A 381 5.12 22.25 -51.15
C TYR A 381 3.90 22.92 -51.81
N ASP A 382 3.28 23.88 -51.12
CA ASP A 382 2.12 24.63 -51.64
C ASP A 382 2.50 25.47 -52.86
N PHE A 383 3.67 26.13 -52.84
CA PHE A 383 4.18 26.93 -53.97
C PHE A 383 4.39 26.12 -55.26
N LYS A 384 4.50 24.79 -55.16
CA LYS A 384 4.64 23.88 -56.31
C LYS A 384 3.30 23.48 -56.94
N HIS A 385 2.18 23.66 -56.23
CA HIS A 385 0.85 23.29 -56.73
C HIS A 385 0.07 24.43 -57.39
N ASP A 386 0.39 25.71 -57.11
CA ASP A 386 -0.25 26.86 -57.77
C ASP A 386 0.32 27.20 -59.17
N GLY A 387 1.40 26.54 -59.59
CA GLY A 387 2.02 26.74 -60.92
C GLY A 387 1.20 26.25 -62.13
N ARG A 388 -0.05 25.79 -61.96
CA ARG A 388 -0.90 25.26 -63.03
C ARG A 388 -2.39 25.65 -62.91
N ARG A 389 -2.71 26.93 -63.12
CA ARG A 389 -4.05 27.33 -63.63
C ARG A 389 -4.03 28.65 -64.41
N GLN A 390 -4.33 28.52 -65.71
CA GLN A 390 -4.83 29.53 -66.64
C GLN A 390 -4.06 30.84 -66.85
N THR A 391 -3.51 31.00 -68.06
CA THR A 391 -4.13 31.89 -69.07
C THR A 391 -3.90 31.33 -70.48
N SER A 392 -4.98 30.97 -71.17
CA SER A 392 -5.01 30.92 -72.63
C SER A 392 -5.97 32.02 -73.07
N GLY A 393 -5.45 32.98 -73.84
CA GLY A 393 -6.19 34.15 -74.30
C GLY A 393 -5.41 34.78 -75.44
N GLU A 394 -6.06 34.96 -76.58
CA GLU A 394 -5.45 35.38 -77.84
C GLU A 394 -4.85 36.78 -77.77
N LEU A 395 -3.73 37.00 -78.46
CA LEU A 395 -3.47 38.32 -79.02
C LEU A 395 -2.65 38.26 -80.32
N SER A 396 -3.02 39.14 -81.23
CA SER A 396 -2.77 39.05 -82.67
C SER A 396 -1.44 39.65 -83.13
N ARG A 397 -0.96 39.12 -84.26
CA ARG A 397 0.16 39.62 -85.07
C ARG A 397 0.01 41.11 -85.44
N SER A 398 1.09 41.89 -85.36
CA SER A 398 1.29 43.13 -86.14
C SER A 398 2.77 43.46 -86.26
N GLU A 399 3.16 44.01 -87.40
CA GLU A 399 4.54 44.32 -87.80
C GLU A 399 4.90 45.81 -87.58
N SER A 400 6.09 46.21 -88.05
CA SER A 400 6.74 47.54 -88.02
C SER A 400 7.56 47.85 -86.74
N GLY A 401 8.74 48.49 -86.83
CA GLY A 401 9.53 48.87 -88.01
C GLY A 401 10.56 49.97 -87.71
N SER A 402 11.60 50.09 -88.55
CA SER A 402 12.64 51.15 -88.56
C SER A 402 13.70 51.12 -87.44
N THR A 403 14.94 51.59 -87.60
CA THR A 403 15.84 51.70 -88.79
C THR A 403 17.28 51.87 -88.31
N ASN A 404 18.22 51.27 -89.05
CA ASN A 404 19.61 51.68 -89.36
C ASN A 404 20.43 52.53 -88.37
N SER A 405 21.66 52.06 -88.13
CA SER A 405 22.87 52.84 -88.49
C SER A 405 24.10 51.90 -88.59
N ASP A 406 24.59 51.68 -89.81
CA ASP A 406 25.89 51.05 -90.08
C ASP A 406 27.01 52.09 -89.97
N ASP A 407 28.24 51.68 -89.60
CA ASP A 407 29.46 52.35 -90.10
C ASP A 407 30.67 51.39 -90.24
N VAL A 408 30.90 51.00 -91.49
CA VAL A 408 32.19 50.80 -92.20
C VAL A 408 33.43 50.25 -91.46
N LEU A 409 33.68 48.94 -91.69
CA LEU A 409 34.89 48.35 -92.33
C LEU A 409 36.32 48.87 -91.99
N ILE A 410 37.20 47.94 -91.59
CA ILE A 410 38.49 47.59 -92.26
C ILE A 410 39.04 46.27 -91.68
N THR A 411 39.41 45.33 -92.54
CA THR A 411 40.30 44.19 -92.23
C THR A 411 41.63 44.37 -92.96
N PRO A 412 42.72 43.79 -92.45
CA PRO A 412 43.34 42.73 -93.25
C PRO A 412 43.81 41.51 -92.44
N THR A 413 43.92 40.40 -93.16
CA THR A 413 44.28 39.06 -92.69
C THR A 413 45.75 38.93 -92.27
N GLU A 414 46.02 38.23 -91.17
CA GLU A 414 47.28 37.51 -90.99
C GLU A 414 47.02 36.18 -90.24
N ASN A 415 47.60 35.08 -90.73
CA ASN A 415 47.36 33.74 -90.22
C ASN A 415 48.24 33.44 -89.00
N GLY A 416 47.63 33.01 -87.90
CA GLY A 416 48.31 32.39 -86.77
C GLY A 416 47.41 31.34 -86.14
N GLU A 417 47.90 30.10 -86.02
CA GLU A 417 47.18 29.02 -85.36
C GLU A 417 46.93 29.38 -83.88
N MET A 418 45.67 29.58 -83.51
CA MET A 418 45.28 29.65 -82.10
C MET A 418 44.28 28.54 -81.80
N ASP A 419 44.76 27.57 -81.03
CA ASP A 419 43.99 26.47 -80.48
C ASP A 419 42.79 27.05 -79.74
N SER A 420 41.58 26.80 -80.25
CA SER A 420 40.37 27.46 -79.78
C SER A 420 39.93 26.84 -78.46
N THR A 421 40.46 27.38 -77.35
CA THR A 421 39.96 27.12 -76.00
C THR A 421 38.43 27.20 -76.01
N PRO A 422 37.70 26.18 -75.48
CA PRO A 422 36.25 26.22 -75.49
C PRO A 422 35.78 27.49 -74.80
N ASP A 423 34.83 28.19 -75.41
CA ASP A 423 34.31 29.46 -74.86
C ASP A 423 33.98 29.27 -73.38
N LEU A 424 34.40 30.22 -72.55
CA LEU A 424 34.15 30.18 -71.11
C LEU A 424 32.65 30.06 -70.83
N GLN A 425 31.81 30.61 -71.73
CA GLN A 425 30.36 30.47 -71.68
C GLN A 425 29.88 29.02 -71.90
N ASP A 426 30.50 28.26 -72.79
CA ASP A 426 30.18 26.85 -73.03
C ASP A 426 30.62 25.96 -71.87
N GLN A 427 31.81 26.20 -71.30
CA GLN A 427 32.26 25.49 -70.10
C GLN A 427 31.34 25.76 -68.89
N VAL A 428 30.93 27.01 -68.69
CA VAL A 428 29.95 27.38 -67.65
C VAL A 428 28.60 26.74 -67.90
N THR A 429 28.18 26.60 -69.16
CA THR A 429 26.91 25.93 -69.51
C THR A 429 26.98 24.43 -69.26
N TRP A 430 28.10 23.77 -69.61
CA TRP A 430 28.34 22.36 -69.31
C TRP A 430 28.36 22.09 -67.79
N LEU A 431 29.09 22.91 -67.02
CA LEU A 431 29.15 22.78 -65.56
C LEU A 431 27.78 22.97 -64.89
N LYS A 432 26.92 23.85 -65.42
CA LYS A 432 25.53 24.01 -64.96
C LYS A 432 24.70 22.74 -65.22
N VAL A 433 24.84 22.12 -66.40
CA VAL A 433 24.13 20.87 -66.73
C VAL A 433 24.59 19.73 -65.81
N GLU A 434 25.89 19.56 -65.61
CA GLU A 434 26.41 18.50 -64.74
C GLU A 434 26.05 18.73 -63.26
N LEU A 435 26.04 20.00 -62.79
CA LEU A 435 25.55 20.34 -61.45
C LEU A 435 24.06 20.02 -61.29
N CYS A 436 23.22 20.36 -62.26
CA CYS A 436 21.79 20.02 -62.23
C CYS A 436 21.59 18.49 -62.18
N LYS A 437 22.34 17.73 -62.98
CA LYS A 437 22.32 16.26 -62.97
C LYS A 437 22.73 15.68 -61.62
N LEU A 438 23.83 16.15 -61.03
CA LEU A 438 24.27 15.72 -59.69
C LEU A 438 23.27 16.07 -58.58
N LEU A 439 22.56 17.20 -58.71
CA LEU A 439 21.49 17.57 -57.78
C LEU A 439 20.25 16.67 -57.92
N GLU A 440 19.87 16.29 -59.15
CA GLU A 440 18.79 15.34 -59.41
C GLU A 440 19.16 13.93 -58.91
N GLU A 441 20.40 13.49 -59.14
CA GLU A 441 20.93 12.21 -58.62
C GLU A 441 20.94 12.18 -57.09
N LYS A 442 21.45 13.24 -56.43
CA LYS A 442 21.41 13.39 -54.96
C LYS A 442 19.97 13.36 -54.43
N ARG A 443 19.05 14.06 -55.09
CA ARG A 443 17.62 14.07 -54.72
C ARG A 443 16.99 12.69 -54.87
N SER A 444 17.32 11.94 -55.93
CA SER A 444 16.87 10.55 -56.11
C SER A 444 17.42 9.61 -55.03
N ALA A 445 18.65 9.85 -54.56
CA ALA A 445 19.27 9.04 -53.52
C ALA A 445 18.65 9.30 -52.14
N LEU A 446 18.30 10.56 -51.84
CA LEU A 446 17.59 10.93 -50.61
C LEU A 446 16.18 10.31 -50.56
N LEU A 447 15.42 10.36 -51.66
CA LEU A 447 14.10 9.72 -51.73
C LEU A 447 14.19 8.20 -51.50
N ARG A 448 15.15 7.52 -52.13
CA ARG A 448 15.38 6.08 -51.91
C ARG A 448 15.82 5.76 -50.48
N ALA A 449 16.50 6.67 -49.79
CA ALA A 449 16.86 6.50 -48.38
C ALA A 449 15.64 6.60 -47.46
N ASP A 450 14.77 7.59 -47.69
CA ASP A 450 13.50 7.81 -46.97
C ASP A 450 12.51 6.65 -47.16
N GLU A 451 12.41 6.11 -48.38
CA GLU A 451 11.66 4.89 -48.70
C GLU A 451 12.19 3.66 -47.94
N LEU A 452 13.53 3.49 -47.87
CA LEU A 452 14.17 2.40 -47.14
C LEU A 452 14.03 2.54 -45.62
N GLU A 453 14.12 3.75 -45.08
CA GLU A 453 13.90 4.04 -43.65
C GLU A 453 12.46 3.73 -43.26
N THR A 454 11.49 4.15 -44.07
CA THR A 454 10.06 3.83 -43.89
C THR A 454 9.82 2.32 -43.91
N ALA A 455 10.36 1.60 -44.90
CA ALA A 455 10.22 0.15 -45.00
C ALA A 455 10.88 -0.60 -43.82
N LEU A 456 12.04 -0.13 -43.34
CA LEU A 456 12.71 -0.67 -42.16
C LEU A 456 11.86 -0.45 -40.90
N MET A 457 11.29 0.75 -40.74
CA MET A 457 10.45 1.10 -39.59
C MET A 457 9.15 0.29 -39.57
N GLU A 458 8.53 0.04 -40.73
CA GLU A 458 7.38 -0.87 -40.85
C GLU A 458 7.76 -2.32 -40.54
N MET A 459 8.91 -2.82 -41.03
CA MET A 459 9.38 -4.18 -40.75
C MET A 459 9.62 -4.38 -39.24
N VAL A 460 10.33 -3.46 -38.58
CA VAL A 460 10.57 -3.51 -37.13
C VAL A 460 9.25 -3.42 -36.35
N LYS A 461 8.30 -2.58 -36.78
CA LYS A 461 6.96 -2.49 -36.17
C LYS A 461 6.16 -3.78 -36.32
N GLN A 462 6.25 -4.47 -37.46
CA GLN A 462 5.63 -5.78 -37.66
C GLN A 462 6.28 -6.87 -36.81
N ASP A 463 7.61 -6.89 -36.72
CA ASP A 463 8.32 -7.91 -35.95
C ASP A 463 8.08 -7.74 -34.44
N ASN A 464 8.21 -6.52 -33.92
CA ASN A 464 7.84 -6.18 -32.55
C ASN A 464 6.38 -6.55 -32.25
N ARG A 465 5.43 -6.31 -33.17
CA ARG A 465 4.04 -6.75 -33.00
C ARG A 465 3.94 -8.27 -32.90
N ARG A 466 4.64 -9.05 -33.74
CA ARG A 466 4.64 -10.52 -33.69
C ARG A 466 5.22 -11.04 -32.37
N GLN A 467 6.37 -10.52 -31.95
CA GLN A 467 7.01 -10.88 -30.69
C GLN A 467 6.11 -10.56 -29.48
N LEU A 468 5.50 -9.37 -29.47
CA LEU A 468 4.53 -8.98 -28.43
C LEU A 468 3.29 -9.89 -28.43
N SER A 469 2.69 -10.19 -29.59
CA SER A 469 1.54 -11.09 -29.68
C SER A 469 1.87 -12.51 -29.19
N ALA A 470 3.01 -13.08 -29.58
CA ALA A 470 3.44 -14.39 -29.09
C ALA A 470 3.70 -14.40 -27.57
N ARG A 471 4.25 -13.31 -27.02
CA ARG A 471 4.47 -13.18 -25.57
C ARG A 471 3.16 -13.00 -24.80
N VAL A 472 2.17 -12.30 -25.36
CA VAL A 472 0.81 -12.19 -24.80
C VAL A 472 0.13 -13.56 -24.78
N GLU A 473 0.15 -14.30 -25.90
CA GLU A 473 -0.43 -15.66 -25.99
C GLU A 473 0.18 -16.62 -24.96
N GLN A 474 1.51 -16.59 -24.78
CA GLN A 474 2.19 -17.35 -23.72
C GLN A 474 1.72 -16.95 -22.32
N LEU A 475 1.63 -15.65 -22.02
CA LEU A 475 1.20 -15.16 -20.70
C LEU A 475 -0.28 -15.48 -20.43
N GLU A 476 -1.15 -15.43 -21.45
CA GLU A 476 -2.55 -15.86 -21.35
C GLU A 476 -2.66 -17.35 -21.01
N GLN A 477 -1.80 -18.19 -21.61
CA GLN A 477 -1.74 -19.61 -21.28
C GLN A 477 -1.24 -19.84 -19.84
N GLU A 478 -0.13 -19.20 -19.42
CA GLU A 478 0.41 -19.27 -18.05
C GLU A 478 -0.65 -18.82 -17.01
N VAL A 479 -1.39 -17.74 -17.27
CA VAL A 479 -2.50 -17.27 -16.43
C VAL A 479 -3.66 -18.27 -16.39
N SER A 480 -3.96 -18.96 -17.49
CA SER A 480 -5.01 -19.99 -17.53
C SER A 480 -4.65 -21.21 -16.67
N GLU A 481 -3.38 -21.64 -16.70
CA GLU A 481 -2.85 -22.75 -15.90
C GLU A 481 -2.85 -22.38 -14.40
N LEU A 482 -2.39 -21.17 -14.05
CA LEU A 482 -2.42 -20.66 -12.67
C LEU A 482 -3.85 -20.55 -12.12
N ARG A 483 -4.82 -20.09 -12.92
CA ARG A 483 -6.24 -20.04 -12.51
C ARG A 483 -6.80 -21.43 -12.23
N LYS A 484 -6.43 -22.44 -13.02
CA LYS A 484 -6.83 -23.83 -12.79
C LYS A 484 -6.20 -24.39 -11.51
N ALA A 485 -4.90 -24.18 -11.31
CA ALA A 485 -4.21 -24.60 -10.10
C ALA A 485 -4.77 -23.94 -8.83
N LEU A 486 -5.16 -22.66 -8.90
CA LEU A 486 -5.82 -21.95 -7.81
C LEU A 486 -7.18 -22.58 -7.46
N ALA A 487 -7.99 -22.91 -8.46
CA ALA A 487 -9.28 -23.57 -8.25
C ALA A 487 -9.13 -24.97 -7.61
N GLU A 488 -8.17 -25.77 -8.10
CA GLU A 488 -7.83 -27.08 -7.51
C GLU A 488 -7.36 -26.94 -6.04
N LYS A 489 -6.61 -25.87 -5.71
CA LYS A 489 -6.18 -25.57 -4.34
C LYS A 489 -7.33 -25.12 -3.45
N GLN A 490 -8.26 -24.31 -3.96
CA GLN A 490 -9.43 -23.86 -3.21
C GLN A 490 -10.41 -25.01 -2.94
N GLU A 491 -10.54 -25.97 -3.85
CA GLU A 491 -11.27 -27.22 -3.60
C GLU A 491 -10.58 -28.07 -2.52
N GLN A 492 -9.25 -28.20 -2.57
CA GLN A 492 -8.47 -28.90 -1.55
C GLN A 492 -8.58 -28.26 -0.15
N GLU A 493 -8.60 -26.93 -0.07
CA GLU A 493 -8.81 -26.17 1.17
C GLU A 493 -10.21 -26.40 1.75
N ASN A 494 -11.25 -26.28 0.92
CA ASN A 494 -12.63 -26.56 1.33
C ASN A 494 -12.82 -27.99 1.85
N ALA A 495 -12.17 -28.98 1.22
CA ALA A 495 -12.15 -30.36 1.70
C ALA A 495 -11.44 -30.49 3.06
N MET A 496 -10.31 -29.81 3.26
CA MET A 496 -9.59 -29.79 4.54
C MET A 496 -10.44 -29.18 5.67
N ILE A 497 -11.15 -28.07 5.40
CA ILE A 497 -12.06 -27.43 6.36
C ILE A 497 -13.17 -28.40 6.80
N GLN A 498 -13.76 -29.17 5.88
CA GLN A 498 -14.77 -30.18 6.23
C GLN A 498 -14.23 -31.38 7.03
N VAL A 499 -12.92 -31.66 6.94
CA VAL A 499 -12.28 -32.68 7.79
C VAL A 499 -12.02 -32.10 9.18
N LEU A 500 -11.47 -30.89 9.27
CA LEU A 500 -11.25 -30.16 10.53
C LEU A 500 -12.54 -30.01 11.35
N MET A 501 -13.65 -29.58 10.73
CA MET A 501 -14.95 -29.48 11.42
C MET A 501 -15.45 -30.82 11.97
N ARG A 502 -15.18 -31.94 11.28
CA ARG A 502 -15.53 -33.28 11.76
C ARG A 502 -14.66 -33.70 12.94
N VAL A 503 -13.35 -33.50 12.85
CA VAL A 503 -12.39 -33.81 13.93
C VAL A 503 -12.68 -32.97 15.17
N GLU A 504 -12.99 -31.68 15.03
CA GLU A 504 -13.36 -30.81 16.15
C GLU A 504 -14.66 -31.28 16.82
N GLN A 505 -15.67 -31.67 16.03
CA GLN A 505 -16.94 -32.17 16.57
C GLN A 505 -16.77 -33.54 17.27
N GLU A 506 -15.93 -34.45 16.75
CA GLU A 506 -15.57 -35.71 17.41
C GLU A 506 -14.77 -35.46 18.70
N GLN A 507 -13.81 -34.52 18.67
CA GLN A 507 -13.03 -34.13 19.84
C GLN A 507 -13.93 -33.54 20.93
N LYS A 508 -14.90 -32.69 20.57
CA LYS A 508 -15.88 -32.13 21.50
C LYS A 508 -16.72 -33.24 22.17
N VAL A 509 -17.20 -34.22 21.40
CA VAL A 509 -17.95 -35.36 21.95
C VAL A 509 -17.09 -36.20 22.90
N THR A 510 -15.81 -36.43 22.58
CA THR A 510 -14.90 -37.16 23.49
C THR A 510 -14.56 -36.37 24.76
N GLU A 511 -14.38 -35.05 24.66
CA GLU A 511 -14.13 -34.17 25.81
C GLU A 511 -15.36 -34.07 26.75
N ASP A 512 -16.57 -33.96 26.21
CA ASP A 512 -17.80 -33.94 27.00
C ASP A 512 -18.07 -35.31 27.66
N ALA A 513 -17.78 -36.43 26.96
CA ALA A 513 -17.82 -37.76 27.56
C ALA A 513 -16.79 -37.92 28.70
N ARG A 514 -15.58 -37.38 28.52
CA ARG A 514 -14.52 -37.34 29.56
C ARG A 514 -14.98 -36.57 30.80
N ARG A 515 -15.57 -35.38 30.61
CA ARG A 515 -16.13 -34.56 31.69
C ARG A 515 -17.24 -35.27 32.45
N TYR A 516 -18.16 -35.93 31.75
CA TYR A 516 -19.23 -36.69 32.39
C TYR A 516 -18.70 -37.84 33.24
N ALA A 517 -17.73 -38.61 32.72
CA ALA A 517 -17.08 -39.69 33.46
C ALA A 517 -16.29 -39.17 34.69
N GLU A 518 -15.66 -38.00 34.59
CA GLU A 518 -14.96 -37.35 35.70
C GLU A 518 -15.94 -36.87 36.80
N GLN A 519 -17.11 -36.33 36.42
CA GLN A 519 -18.18 -35.97 37.34
C GLN A 519 -18.76 -37.19 38.06
N ASP A 520 -19.12 -38.26 37.33
CA ASP A 520 -19.62 -39.51 37.92
C ASP A 520 -18.60 -40.13 38.88
N ALA A 521 -17.32 -40.22 38.49
CA ALA A 521 -16.25 -40.69 39.35
C ALA A 521 -16.08 -39.81 40.61
N SER A 522 -16.30 -38.49 40.52
CA SER A 522 -16.26 -37.60 41.69
C SER A 522 -17.43 -37.85 42.65
N ALA A 523 -18.64 -38.06 42.11
CA ALA A 523 -19.83 -38.37 42.90
C ALA A 523 -19.71 -39.73 43.61
N GLN A 524 -19.17 -40.74 42.92
CA GLN A 524 -18.88 -42.06 43.50
C GLN A 524 -17.85 -41.97 44.63
N ARG A 525 -16.76 -41.20 44.47
CA ARG A 525 -15.77 -40.98 45.55
C ARG A 525 -16.41 -40.33 46.78
N TYR A 526 -17.24 -39.31 46.59
CA TYR A 526 -17.97 -38.66 47.68
C TYR A 526 -18.92 -39.63 48.40
N ALA A 527 -19.69 -40.44 47.66
CA ALA A 527 -20.56 -41.46 48.24
C ALA A 527 -19.78 -42.51 49.06
N CYS A 528 -18.64 -42.97 48.55
CA CYS A 528 -17.74 -43.86 49.28
C CYS A 528 -17.19 -43.22 50.57
N GLN A 529 -16.81 -41.94 50.53
CA GLN A 529 -16.31 -41.22 51.70
C GLN A 529 -17.39 -41.09 52.78
N VAL A 530 -18.62 -40.70 52.42
CA VAL A 530 -19.76 -40.61 53.36
C VAL A 530 -20.11 -41.99 53.96
N LEU A 531 -20.02 -43.06 53.18
CA LEU A 531 -20.21 -44.42 53.69
C LEU A 531 -19.10 -44.85 54.65
N GLN A 532 -17.84 -44.46 54.37
CA GLN A 532 -16.72 -44.76 55.24
C GLN A 532 -16.81 -43.99 56.57
N GLU A 533 -17.14 -42.69 56.54
CA GLU A 533 -17.38 -41.90 57.76
C GLU A 533 -18.46 -42.54 58.65
N LYS A 534 -19.59 -42.94 58.07
CA LYS A 534 -20.65 -43.65 58.81
C LYS A 534 -20.24 -45.03 59.33
N TYR A 535 -19.37 -45.74 58.61
CA TYR A 535 -18.82 -47.01 59.08
C TYR A 535 -17.89 -46.79 60.28
N GLU A 536 -17.03 -45.77 60.23
CA GLU A 536 -16.15 -45.39 61.34
C GLU A 536 -16.96 -44.96 62.57
N GLU A 537 -18.01 -44.14 62.42
CA GLU A 537 -18.96 -43.80 63.50
C GLU A 537 -19.62 -45.04 64.11
N ALA A 538 -20.12 -45.96 63.28
CA ALA A 538 -20.76 -47.19 63.73
C ALA A 538 -19.78 -48.11 64.48
N MET A 539 -18.54 -48.22 64.02
CA MET A 539 -17.48 -48.98 64.68
C MET A 539 -17.10 -48.39 66.05
N ILE A 540 -17.06 -47.05 66.17
CA ILE A 540 -16.85 -46.37 67.46
C ILE A 540 -18.02 -46.68 68.41
N SER A 541 -19.27 -46.57 67.93
CA SER A 541 -20.45 -46.88 68.75
C SER A 541 -20.52 -48.34 69.18
N LEU A 542 -20.05 -49.29 68.34
CA LEU A 542 -19.95 -50.70 68.70
C LEU A 542 -18.90 -50.93 69.78
N ALA A 543 -17.72 -50.33 69.66
CA ALA A 543 -16.65 -50.42 70.66
C ALA A 543 -17.05 -49.80 72.01
N GLU A 544 -17.88 -48.76 72.02
CA GLU A 544 -18.51 -48.25 73.24
C GLU A 544 -19.51 -49.25 73.85
N MET A 545 -20.36 -49.85 73.01
CA MET A 545 -21.35 -50.82 73.46
C MET A 545 -20.68 -52.08 74.04
N GLU A 546 -19.63 -52.58 73.40
CA GLU A 546 -18.80 -53.70 73.88
C GLU A 546 -18.21 -53.39 75.26
N LYS A 547 -17.63 -52.20 75.46
CA LYS A 547 -17.16 -51.75 76.79
C LYS A 547 -18.27 -51.73 77.85
N ARG A 548 -19.49 -51.31 77.48
CA ARG A 548 -20.66 -51.33 78.39
C ARG A 548 -21.10 -52.76 78.72
N VAL A 549 -21.07 -53.68 77.75
CA VAL A 549 -21.38 -55.10 77.96
C VAL A 549 -20.34 -55.73 78.90
N VAL A 550 -19.04 -55.59 78.62
CA VAL A 550 -17.97 -56.11 79.49
C VAL A 550 -18.06 -55.55 80.91
N MET A 551 -18.43 -54.28 81.07
CA MET A 551 -18.68 -53.68 82.39
C MET A 551 -19.91 -54.28 83.09
N ALA A 552 -21.01 -54.51 82.35
CA ALA A 552 -22.22 -55.14 82.89
C ALA A 552 -21.99 -56.61 83.26
N GLU A 553 -21.24 -57.37 82.46
CA GLU A 553 -20.80 -58.74 82.77
C GLU A 553 -19.94 -58.77 84.03
N SER A 554 -18.95 -57.86 84.13
CA SER A 554 -18.10 -57.74 85.33
C SER A 554 -18.90 -57.38 86.58
N MET A 555 -19.90 -56.50 86.47
CA MET A 555 -20.82 -56.18 87.56
C MET A 555 -21.70 -57.38 87.95
N LEU A 556 -22.23 -58.11 86.96
CA LEU A 556 -23.03 -59.30 87.20
C LEU A 556 -22.19 -60.38 87.91
N GLU A 557 -20.98 -60.64 87.43
CA GLU A 557 -20.06 -61.58 88.06
C GLU A 557 -19.73 -61.16 89.50
N ALA A 558 -19.45 -59.87 89.74
CA ALA A 558 -19.25 -59.35 91.09
C ALA A 558 -20.48 -59.56 92.01
N THR A 559 -21.71 -59.37 91.50
CA THR A 559 -22.93 -59.67 92.29
C THR A 559 -23.14 -61.16 92.54
N LEU A 560 -22.79 -62.04 91.60
CA LEU A 560 -22.82 -63.50 91.78
C LEU A 560 -21.74 -63.98 92.76
N GLN A 561 -20.54 -63.38 92.73
CA GLN A 561 -19.49 -63.63 93.71
C GLN A 561 -19.91 -63.14 95.11
N TYR A 562 -20.60 -62.01 95.21
CA TYR A 562 -21.17 -61.52 96.49
C TYR A 562 -22.26 -62.45 97.04
N GLN A 563 -23.21 -62.90 96.20
CA GLN A 563 -24.26 -63.84 96.60
C GLN A 563 -23.71 -65.23 96.98
N SER A 564 -22.77 -65.77 96.21
CA SER A 564 -22.10 -67.04 96.54
C SER A 564 -21.17 -66.92 97.76
N GLY A 565 -20.67 -65.71 98.05
CA GLY A 565 -19.99 -65.36 99.31
C GLY A 565 -20.92 -65.46 100.52
N GLN A 566 -22.17 -64.99 100.43
CA GLN A 566 -23.17 -65.16 101.49
C GLN A 566 -23.60 -66.62 101.68
N LEU A 567 -23.62 -67.43 100.61
CA LEU A 567 -24.01 -68.84 100.67
C LEU A 567 -22.89 -69.78 101.20
N LYS A 568 -21.68 -69.29 101.48
CA LYS A 568 -20.55 -70.09 101.98
C LYS A 568 -20.51 -70.32 103.50
N THR A 569 -21.66 -70.25 104.17
CA THR A 569 -21.84 -70.72 105.56
C THR A 569 -22.98 -71.72 105.68
N LEU A 570 -22.78 -72.97 105.22
CA LEU A 570 -23.15 -74.24 105.89
C LEU A 570 -22.68 -75.46 105.03
N PRO A 571 -22.55 -76.67 105.59
CA PRO A 571 -21.89 -77.80 104.90
C PRO A 571 -22.82 -78.71 104.07
N SER A 572 -22.20 -79.45 103.13
CA SER A 572 -22.80 -80.48 102.27
C SER A 572 -23.36 -81.69 103.05
N PRO A 573 -24.28 -82.48 102.46
CA PRO A 573 -23.82 -83.80 101.98
C PRO A 573 -24.53 -84.36 100.71
N ARG A 574 -23.82 -85.27 100.01
CA ARG A 574 -24.28 -86.53 99.36
C ARG A 574 -25.56 -86.56 98.48
N SER A 575 -25.71 -87.23 97.34
CA SER A 575 -24.90 -88.03 96.38
C SER A 575 -25.88 -89.01 95.65
N VAL A 576 -25.51 -89.58 94.49
CA VAL A 576 -25.98 -90.87 93.90
C VAL A 576 -27.13 -90.87 92.83
N VAL A 577 -26.72 -91.22 91.58
CA VAL A 577 -27.39 -92.03 90.52
C VAL A 577 -28.54 -91.44 89.66
N SER A 578 -28.28 -91.33 88.34
CA SER A 578 -28.79 -92.31 87.35
C SER A 578 -28.01 -92.24 86.02
N ASN A 579 -27.43 -93.36 85.58
CA ASN A 579 -26.87 -93.54 84.24
C ASN A 579 -27.92 -94.15 83.31
N GLN A 580 -28.08 -93.62 82.10
CA GLN A 580 -28.41 -94.44 80.92
C GLN A 580 -27.98 -93.76 79.61
N ASP A 581 -27.35 -94.57 78.76
CA ASP A 581 -26.75 -94.32 77.44
C ASP A 581 -27.81 -94.00 76.35
N PRO A 582 -27.48 -93.37 75.18
CA PRO A 582 -26.73 -94.09 74.13
C PRO A 582 -25.79 -93.33 73.17
N ALA A 583 -24.67 -94.01 72.85
CA ALA A 583 -24.16 -94.40 71.53
C ALA A 583 -23.84 -93.39 70.40
N GLN A 584 -22.63 -93.58 69.83
CA GLN A 584 -22.20 -93.40 68.42
C GLN A 584 -22.20 -91.95 67.85
N GLU A 585 -21.23 -91.50 67.03
CA GLU A 585 -20.25 -92.23 66.20
C GLU A 585 -18.98 -91.40 65.87
N THR A 586 -17.85 -92.11 65.64
CA THR A 586 -16.57 -91.77 64.93
C THR A 586 -16.02 -90.32 64.77
N PRO A 587 -14.68 -90.13 64.94
CA PRO A 587 -13.94 -88.97 64.43
C PRO A 587 -13.10 -89.27 63.17
N THR A 588 -13.09 -88.37 62.17
CA THR A 588 -11.99 -88.11 61.20
C THR A 588 -12.36 -86.83 60.41
N ARG A 589 -11.45 -85.92 60.01
CA ARG A 589 -10.33 -86.14 59.09
C ARG A 589 -9.33 -84.97 59.10
N LYS A 590 -8.08 -85.26 58.73
CA LYS A 590 -6.97 -84.31 58.53
C LYS A 590 -6.83 -83.89 57.05
N SER A 591 -6.29 -82.67 56.86
CA SER A 591 -5.29 -82.27 55.85
C SER A 591 -5.53 -82.38 54.33
N GLY A 592 -5.19 -81.28 53.63
CA GLY A 592 -4.65 -81.24 52.25
C GLY A 592 -5.63 -80.75 51.16
N LEU A 593 -5.17 -80.28 49.99
CA LEU A 593 -3.81 -79.99 49.49
C LEU A 593 -3.93 -79.28 48.09
N PHE A 594 -3.15 -78.22 47.79
CA PHE A 594 -3.00 -77.56 46.43
C PHE A 594 -4.31 -77.04 45.76
N GLY A 595 -4.35 -76.17 44.74
CA GLY A 595 -3.40 -75.52 43.81
C GLY A 595 -4.13 -75.35 42.45
N LEU A 596 -3.89 -74.38 41.57
CA LEU A 596 -2.85 -73.36 41.32
C LEU A 596 -3.56 -72.08 40.75
N GLY A 597 -2.93 -70.96 40.33
CA GLY A 597 -1.52 -70.68 40.07
C GLY A 597 -1.23 -69.19 39.81
N TRP A 598 0.06 -68.85 39.80
CA TRP A 598 0.58 -67.49 39.64
C TRP A 598 0.78 -67.11 38.16
N ARG A 599 0.77 -65.80 37.85
CA ARG A 599 1.92 -65.19 37.15
C ARG A 599 2.04 -63.69 37.35
N ASP A 600 3.16 -63.32 37.96
CA ASP A 600 3.71 -61.97 38.04
C ASP A 600 4.75 -61.79 36.91
N LYS A 601 4.89 -60.56 36.39
CA LYS A 601 6.12 -60.04 35.78
C LYS A 601 6.05 -58.55 35.45
N SER A 602 6.62 -57.74 36.33
CA SER A 602 7.09 -56.39 35.99
C SER A 602 8.48 -56.42 35.34
N LYS A 603 8.68 -55.69 34.23
CA LYS A 603 9.81 -54.76 33.94
C LYS A 603 10.04 -54.47 32.44
N VAL A 604 10.10 -53.17 32.10
CA VAL A 604 11.09 -52.51 31.20
C VAL A 604 11.03 -52.94 29.71
N ARG A 605 10.96 -52.06 28.70
CA ARG A 605 11.81 -50.88 28.40
C ARG A 605 11.17 -49.94 27.35
N SER A 606 11.77 -48.76 27.21
CA SER A 606 11.54 -47.76 26.15
C SER A 606 11.68 -48.28 24.71
N LEU A 607 10.90 -47.72 23.77
CA LEU A 607 11.38 -47.26 22.45
C LEU A 607 10.26 -46.49 21.71
N CYS A 608 10.44 -45.17 21.55
CA CYS A 608 9.78 -44.36 20.53
C CYS A 608 10.84 -43.45 19.92
N SER A 609 11.10 -43.64 18.62
CA SER A 609 11.99 -42.79 17.82
C SER A 609 11.60 -42.90 16.35
N CYS A 610 11.10 -41.80 15.81
CA CYS A 610 10.99 -41.40 14.39
C CYS A 610 10.51 -42.44 13.36
N SER A 611 9.39 -42.14 12.69
CA SER A 611 9.40 -41.39 11.41
C SER A 611 8.03 -40.75 11.18
#